data_AF-A0A847FQF2-F1
#
_entry.id   AF-A0A847FQF2-F1
#
_cell.length_a   1.000
_cell.length_b   1.000
_cell.length_c   1.000
_cell.angle_alpha   90.00
_cell.angle_beta   90.00
_cell.angle_gamma   90.00
#
_symmetry.space_group_name_H-M   'P 1'
#
loop_
_entity.id
_entity.type
_entity.pdbx_description
1 polymer ?
#
loop_
_entity_poly.entity_id
_entity_poly.type
_entity_poly.pdbx_seq_one_letter_code
_entity_poly.pdbx_strand_id
1 'polypeptide(L)'
;MRVTKLLAVFFLLSLAACGAVAPEATSTPVPLSTAAPTVEGQLPPTEEPVAATATPVPTTSAPATEAPVVPTAPPTQAAQPTQAAEPTQEAQPTVPLRMIALEVPQDGAVVRSPVVVRGRVSVTPFEATLRGRVYDAEGQVVGEAPIMLTTEMGQPGTFEGEIPFNVSTTGPGRVEVAEESMKDGSVVVSAVASVTLDSQGASLGIVIPAADEAVTLPLHIMARVGEPGELVRARLRWQDGTVLVDTFTVLRGEDGRGLLIGSLDWQMESQPPQPPSQPAVLELRNAAEALLASQPVRVLSADDPEVMQVTLYFVLGEQLQPVQRNIPRTAAVGTAALEELLWGPPPLNLAGFETAIPMPEDVLNYHARGSDWGPRVTLRELTIVDGVATADFSQELQAYGGGSLRVMLIRQQIEQTLRQFSTVQEVRIAIEGETEAVLEP
;
A
#
# COMPACT_ATOMS: atom_id res chain seq x y z
N MET A 1 -13.17 10.18 -63.05
CA MET A 1 -12.64 9.19 -64.01
C MET A 1 -11.15 9.42 -64.19
N ARG A 2 -10.39 8.32 -64.25
CA ARG A 2 -8.95 8.14 -64.06
C ARG A 2 -8.02 9.13 -64.79
N VAL A 3 -6.96 9.56 -64.10
CA VAL A 3 -5.72 10.04 -64.71
C VAL A 3 -4.55 9.31 -64.05
N THR A 4 -3.80 8.58 -64.88
CA THR A 4 -2.55 7.87 -64.59
C THR A 4 -1.37 8.78 -64.94
N LYS A 5 -0.28 8.80 -64.14
CA LYS A 5 1.12 9.22 -64.45
C LYS A 5 1.95 9.04 -63.16
N LEU A 6 2.84 8.06 -62.99
CA LEU A 6 4.20 7.83 -63.54
C LEU A 6 5.20 8.96 -63.25
N LEU A 7 6.17 8.73 -62.34
CA LEU A 7 7.62 9.11 -62.40
C LEU A 7 8.28 8.79 -61.02
N ALA A 8 9.20 7.82 -60.94
CA ALA A 8 10.66 7.97 -61.03
C ALA A 8 11.32 8.52 -59.74
N VAL A 9 11.91 7.64 -58.93
CA VAL A 9 12.84 7.99 -57.86
C VAL A 9 14.25 7.57 -58.30
N PHE A 10 15.11 8.57 -58.42
CA PHE A 10 16.52 8.45 -58.79
C PHE A 10 17.35 8.00 -57.58
N PHE A 11 18.16 6.97 -57.79
CA PHE A 11 19.26 6.58 -56.92
C PHE A 11 20.41 7.57 -57.13
N LEU A 12 20.93 8.17 -56.05
CA LEU A 12 22.20 8.91 -56.11
C LEU A 12 23.06 8.56 -54.89
N LEU A 13 24.00 7.67 -55.17
CA LEU A 13 25.15 7.31 -54.37
C LEU A 13 26.18 8.45 -54.48
N SER A 14 26.69 8.96 -53.36
CA SER A 14 27.88 9.81 -53.35
C SER A 14 28.81 9.39 -52.21
N LEU A 15 29.88 8.71 -52.60
CA LEU A 15 31.11 8.56 -51.84
C LEU A 15 31.96 9.82 -52.05
N ALA A 16 32.45 10.42 -50.97
CA ALA A 16 33.64 11.24 -51.00
C ALA A 16 34.39 11.09 -49.66
N ALA A 17 35.56 10.48 -49.75
CA ALA A 17 36.55 10.37 -48.69
C ALA A 17 37.45 11.62 -48.66
N CYS A 18 37.81 12.07 -47.47
CA CYS A 18 39.11 12.70 -47.19
C CYS A 18 39.38 12.64 -45.69
N GLY A 19 40.57 12.18 -45.32
CA GLY A 19 40.98 11.94 -43.93
C GLY A 19 41.76 13.08 -43.30
N ALA A 20 41.95 12.96 -41.99
CA ALA A 20 43.06 13.51 -41.20
C ALA A 20 43.05 12.75 -39.85
N VAL A 21 44.01 11.84 -39.63
CA VAL A 21 45.20 11.98 -38.77
C VAL A 21 44.87 12.12 -37.27
N ALA A 22 45.33 11.12 -36.51
CA ALA A 22 45.24 10.96 -35.04
C ALA A 22 46.15 11.96 -34.28
N PRO A 23 46.07 11.98 -32.93
CA PRO A 23 47.00 11.11 -32.21
C PRO A 23 46.40 10.32 -31.05
N GLU A 24 47.00 9.15 -30.84
CA GLU A 24 46.91 8.30 -29.65
C GLU A 24 47.21 9.07 -28.36
N ALA A 25 46.44 8.80 -27.31
CA ALA A 25 46.88 8.98 -25.93
C ALA A 25 47.08 7.61 -25.30
N THR A 26 48.34 7.20 -25.29
CA THR A 26 48.87 6.11 -24.47
C THR A 26 48.81 6.49 -23.00
N SER A 27 48.21 5.67 -22.14
CA SER A 27 48.58 5.66 -20.72
C SER A 27 48.62 4.23 -20.20
N THR A 28 49.83 3.71 -20.12
CA THR A 28 50.22 2.53 -19.35
C THR A 28 50.03 2.75 -17.84
N PRO A 29 49.87 1.68 -17.06
CA PRO A 29 49.52 1.73 -15.65
C PRO A 29 50.73 2.03 -14.76
N VAL A 30 50.52 2.81 -13.69
CA VAL A 30 51.49 3.01 -12.62
C VAL A 30 51.18 2.03 -11.48
N PRO A 31 52.13 1.17 -11.04
CA PRO A 31 51.99 0.35 -9.84
C PRO A 31 52.70 1.01 -8.64
N LEU A 32 52.06 1.00 -7.47
CA LEU A 32 52.65 1.19 -6.13
C LEU A 32 51.75 0.40 -5.15
N SER A 33 52.12 -0.79 -4.69
CA SER A 33 53.17 -1.15 -3.71
C SER A 33 52.90 -0.67 -2.27
N THR A 34 52.35 -1.60 -1.48
CA THR A 34 52.72 -1.98 -0.09
C THR A 34 52.50 -0.99 1.07
N ALA A 35 51.61 -1.34 2.01
CA ALA A 35 51.99 -1.73 3.39
C ALA A 35 50.77 -2.15 4.23
N ALA A 36 50.85 -3.35 4.80
CA ALA A 36 50.02 -3.80 5.93
C ALA A 36 50.49 -3.16 7.25
N PRO A 37 49.68 -3.27 8.31
CA PRO A 37 50.26 -3.88 9.51
C PRO A 37 49.40 -5.01 10.08
N THR A 38 50.11 -6.10 10.36
CA THR A 38 49.81 -7.15 11.33
C THR A 38 49.67 -6.57 12.73
N VAL A 39 48.64 -6.97 13.47
CA VAL A 39 48.69 -7.08 14.94
C VAL A 39 48.10 -8.43 15.34
N GLU A 40 48.98 -9.33 15.74
CA GLU A 40 48.68 -10.51 16.57
C GLU A 40 48.34 -10.08 18.00
N GLY A 41 47.49 -10.85 18.67
CA GLY A 41 47.67 -11.10 20.10
C GLY A 41 46.43 -11.10 21.00
N GLN A 42 46.01 -12.31 21.38
CA GLN A 42 45.73 -12.73 22.77
C GLN A 42 44.28 -12.67 23.33
N LEU A 43 43.61 -13.83 23.30
CA LEU A 43 42.72 -14.38 24.38
C LEU A 43 43.61 -14.90 25.55
N PRO A 44 43.14 -15.23 26.80
CA PRO A 44 41.78 -15.62 27.30
C PRO A 44 41.52 -15.05 28.76
N PRO A 45 40.77 -15.65 29.72
CA PRO A 45 39.77 -16.75 29.71
C PRO A 45 38.43 -16.50 30.46
N THR A 46 37.56 -17.50 30.25
CA THR A 46 36.37 -18.02 30.95
C THR A 46 36.22 -17.81 32.47
N GLU A 47 34.98 -17.54 32.91
CA GLU A 47 34.42 -18.12 34.16
C GLU A 47 32.87 -18.13 34.15
N GLU A 48 32.30 -19.33 34.33
CA GLU A 48 30.90 -19.58 34.74
C GLU A 48 30.73 -19.32 36.26
N PRO A 49 29.49 -19.27 36.77
CA PRO A 49 29.14 -20.35 37.71
C PRO A 49 27.70 -20.89 37.59
N VAL A 50 27.56 -22.02 38.28
CA VAL A 50 26.56 -23.07 38.20
C VAL A 50 25.37 -22.84 39.17
N ALA A 51 24.23 -23.39 38.75
CA ALA A 51 22.93 -23.70 39.38
C ALA A 51 22.71 -23.73 40.92
N ALA A 52 21.47 -23.41 41.34
CA ALA A 52 20.58 -24.26 42.18
C ALA A 52 19.17 -23.61 42.30
N THR A 53 18.09 -24.21 41.77
CA THR A 53 17.12 -25.11 42.42
C THR A 53 16.15 -24.45 43.42
N ALA A 54 14.84 -24.49 43.11
CA ALA A 54 13.75 -25.07 43.92
C ALA A 54 12.40 -24.32 43.81
N THR A 55 11.42 -25.00 43.21
CA THR A 55 9.97 -24.80 43.45
C THR A 55 9.64 -25.23 44.89
N PRO A 56 8.63 -24.63 45.55
CA PRO A 56 7.41 -25.41 45.79
C PRO A 56 6.09 -24.60 45.79
N VAL A 57 4.99 -25.33 45.65
CA VAL A 57 3.56 -24.98 45.82
C VAL A 57 2.97 -26.09 46.72
N PRO A 58 1.76 -26.03 47.32
CA PRO A 58 0.94 -24.97 47.95
C PRO A 58 0.62 -25.28 49.43
N THR A 59 0.01 -24.37 50.22
CA THR A 59 -1.06 -24.77 51.17
C THR A 59 -1.98 -23.61 51.60
N THR A 60 -3.27 -23.93 51.53
CA THR A 60 -4.52 -23.45 52.18
C THR A 60 -4.44 -22.65 53.47
N SER A 61 -5.35 -21.67 53.66
CA SER A 61 -6.02 -21.35 54.95
C SER A 61 -7.20 -20.37 54.75
N ALA A 62 -8.42 -20.81 55.07
CA ALA A 62 -9.56 -19.96 55.46
C ALA A 62 -9.61 -19.87 57.01
N PRO A 63 -10.37 -18.93 57.61
CA PRO A 63 -11.51 -19.41 58.40
C PRO A 63 -12.77 -18.50 58.50
N ALA A 64 -13.91 -19.19 58.61
CA ALA A 64 -15.05 -19.06 59.54
C ALA A 64 -15.94 -17.79 59.64
N THR A 65 -17.18 -17.94 59.13
CA THR A 65 -18.50 -17.96 59.81
C THR A 65 -18.74 -17.16 61.10
N GLU A 66 -19.76 -16.29 61.08
CA GLU A 66 -20.69 -16.07 62.21
C GLU A 66 -22.08 -15.62 61.72
N ALA A 67 -23.13 -16.10 62.40
CA ALA A 67 -24.56 -15.77 62.30
C ALA A 67 -25.12 -15.80 63.75
N PRO A 68 -26.41 -15.53 64.07
CA PRO A 68 -27.50 -14.78 63.43
C PRO A 68 -28.18 -13.76 64.41
N VAL A 69 -29.08 -12.87 63.93
CA VAL A 69 -30.11 -12.24 64.81
C VAL A 69 -31.41 -11.97 64.05
N VAL A 70 -32.55 -12.34 64.64
CA VAL A 70 -33.96 -12.11 64.24
C VAL A 70 -34.77 -12.00 65.57
N PRO A 71 -36.05 -11.57 65.67
CA PRO A 71 -36.86 -10.48 65.08
C PRO A 71 -37.55 -9.58 66.14
N THR A 72 -38.20 -8.44 65.76
CA THR A 72 -39.48 -7.99 66.39
C THR A 72 -40.27 -7.03 65.49
N ALA A 73 -41.60 -7.19 65.42
CA ALA A 73 -42.62 -6.34 64.76
C ALA A 73 -43.80 -6.14 65.75
N PRO A 74 -44.97 -5.54 65.41
CA PRO A 74 -45.38 -4.25 64.77
C PRO A 74 -46.40 -3.49 65.70
N PRO A 75 -47.13 -2.43 65.24
CA PRO A 75 -48.59 -2.59 64.98
C PRO A 75 -49.13 -1.70 63.81
N THR A 76 -49.98 -2.17 62.89
CA THR A 76 -51.44 -2.46 62.95
C THR A 76 -52.34 -1.23 62.69
N GLN A 77 -53.10 -1.20 61.59
CA GLN A 77 -54.57 -1.50 61.49
C GLN A 77 -55.07 -1.15 60.07
N ALA A 78 -55.65 -2.10 59.32
CA ALA A 78 -57.10 -2.37 59.14
C ALA A 78 -57.76 -1.47 58.07
N ALA A 79 -58.62 -1.92 57.16
CA ALA A 79 -59.20 -3.21 56.76
C ALA A 79 -59.68 -3.01 55.28
N GLN A 80 -60.15 -3.95 54.45
CA GLN A 80 -61.09 -5.06 54.63
C GLN A 80 -61.23 -5.79 53.24
N PRO A 81 -62.19 -6.70 52.95
CA PRO A 81 -61.91 -8.09 52.59
C PRO A 81 -62.27 -8.54 51.15
N THR A 82 -61.55 -9.58 50.72
CA THR A 82 -61.90 -10.75 49.87
C THR A 82 -62.59 -10.55 48.52
N GLN A 83 -61.87 -10.93 47.45
CA GLN A 83 -62.44 -11.70 46.34
C GLN A 83 -61.51 -12.85 45.92
N ALA A 84 -62.14 -13.87 45.36
CA ALA A 84 -61.72 -15.27 45.29
C ALA A 84 -60.49 -15.54 44.40
N ALA A 85 -59.86 -16.70 44.66
CA ALA A 85 -58.70 -17.21 43.96
C ALA A 85 -58.91 -17.33 42.44
N GLU A 86 -57.96 -16.81 41.68
CA GLU A 86 -57.68 -17.17 40.28
C GLU A 86 -56.35 -17.93 40.20
N PRO A 87 -56.21 -18.86 39.24
CA PRO A 87 -55.21 -19.93 39.27
C PRO A 87 -53.77 -19.42 39.14
N THR A 88 -52.84 -20.11 39.81
CA THR A 88 -51.39 -19.95 39.66
C THR A 88 -51.02 -19.91 38.18
N GLN A 89 -50.64 -18.72 37.72
CA GLN A 89 -50.08 -18.50 36.39
C GLN A 89 -48.65 -19.07 36.41
N GLU A 90 -48.40 -20.11 35.61
CA GLU A 90 -47.06 -20.60 35.33
C GLU A 90 -46.19 -19.43 34.85
N ALA A 91 -45.01 -19.28 35.44
CA ALA A 91 -44.06 -18.24 35.07
C ALA A 91 -43.71 -18.37 33.59
N GLN A 92 -44.11 -17.39 32.78
CA GLN A 92 -43.65 -17.29 31.39
C GLN A 92 -42.11 -17.17 31.38
N PRO A 93 -41.41 -17.90 30.49
CA PRO A 93 -39.98 -17.70 30.32
C PRO A 93 -39.72 -16.25 29.91
N THR A 94 -39.04 -15.51 30.78
CA THR A 94 -38.64 -14.12 30.52
C THR A 94 -37.53 -14.16 29.47
N VAL A 95 -37.85 -13.85 28.22
CA VAL A 95 -36.82 -13.68 27.18
C VAL A 95 -35.96 -12.50 27.62
N PRO A 96 -34.64 -12.67 27.79
CA PRO A 96 -33.76 -11.56 28.16
C PRO A 96 -33.79 -10.50 27.05
N LEU A 97 -33.90 -9.23 27.43
CA LEU A 97 -33.82 -8.12 26.48
C LEU A 97 -32.47 -8.13 25.77
N ARG A 98 -32.48 -8.33 24.45
CA ARG A 98 -31.30 -8.24 23.59
C ARG A 98 -31.05 -6.77 23.24
N MET A 99 -29.84 -6.31 23.49
CA MET A 99 -29.40 -4.95 23.22
C MET A 99 -27.96 -4.97 22.71
N ILE A 100 -27.69 -4.10 21.73
CA ILE A 100 -26.34 -3.76 21.27
C ILE A 100 -26.11 -2.29 21.66
N ALA A 101 -25.01 -2.01 22.34
CA ALA A 101 -24.56 -0.66 22.64
C ALA A 101 -23.29 -0.40 21.83
N LEU A 102 -23.38 0.49 20.85
CA LEU A 102 -22.24 0.94 20.02
C LEU A 102 -21.57 2.12 20.72
N GLU A 103 -20.32 1.96 21.13
CA GLU A 103 -19.53 2.97 21.85
C GLU A 103 -18.58 3.72 20.90
N VAL A 104 -18.08 3.03 19.87
CA VAL A 104 -17.26 3.58 18.79
C VAL A 104 -17.82 3.07 17.46
N PRO A 105 -17.98 3.92 16.43
CA PRO A 105 -17.81 5.38 16.46
C PRO A 105 -18.93 6.08 17.25
N GLN A 106 -18.63 7.28 17.76
CA GLN A 106 -19.65 8.15 18.37
C GLN A 106 -20.45 8.88 17.28
N ASP A 107 -21.68 9.28 17.61
CA ASP A 107 -22.48 10.13 16.73
C ASP A 107 -21.74 11.43 16.38
N GLY A 108 -21.73 11.76 15.08
CA GLY A 108 -21.02 12.91 14.50
C GLY A 108 -19.54 12.68 14.23
N ALA A 109 -18.97 11.51 14.55
CA ALA A 109 -17.56 11.23 14.29
C ALA A 109 -17.24 11.28 12.79
N VAL A 110 -16.07 11.81 12.45
CA VAL A 110 -15.48 11.67 11.12
C VAL A 110 -14.73 10.34 11.10
N VAL A 111 -15.17 9.39 10.28
CA VAL A 111 -14.61 8.04 10.22
C VAL A 111 -13.94 7.78 8.88
N ARG A 112 -12.85 7.03 8.91
CA ARG A 112 -12.05 6.62 7.75
C ARG A 112 -12.17 5.12 7.56
N SER A 113 -11.87 4.65 6.35
CA SER A 113 -11.85 3.22 6.05
C SER A 113 -10.50 2.60 6.45
N PRO A 114 -10.48 1.44 7.12
CA PRO A 114 -11.64 0.78 7.73
C PRO A 114 -12.13 1.51 8.99
N VAL A 115 -13.45 1.52 9.22
CA VAL A 115 -14.01 2.09 10.46
C VAL A 115 -13.93 1.06 11.58
N VAL A 116 -13.28 1.44 12.68
CA VAL A 116 -13.27 0.64 13.92
C VAL A 116 -14.61 0.77 14.62
N VAL A 117 -15.22 -0.36 14.97
CA VAL A 117 -16.45 -0.43 15.77
C VAL A 117 -16.18 -1.14 17.09
N ARG A 118 -16.65 -0.56 18.19
CA ARG A 118 -16.50 -1.13 19.54
C ARG A 118 -17.77 -0.96 20.33
N GLY A 119 -18.09 -1.95 21.17
CA GLY A 119 -19.29 -1.87 21.97
C GLY A 119 -19.54 -3.11 22.83
N ARG A 120 -20.78 -3.21 23.29
CA ARG A 120 -21.26 -4.27 24.19
C ARG A 120 -22.58 -4.85 23.74
N VAL A 121 -22.80 -6.11 24.06
CA VAL A 121 -24.09 -6.79 23.91
C VAL A 121 -24.59 -7.27 25.27
N SER A 122 -25.91 -7.22 25.49
CA SER A 122 -26.52 -7.80 26.69
C SER A 122 -26.55 -9.33 26.66
N VAL A 123 -26.57 -9.91 25.46
CA VAL A 123 -26.60 -11.36 25.20
C VAL A 123 -25.76 -11.63 23.95
N THR A 124 -24.76 -12.49 24.05
CA THR A 124 -23.93 -12.90 22.89
C THR A 124 -24.78 -13.68 21.89
N PRO A 125 -24.76 -13.32 20.58
CA PRO A 125 -25.57 -13.95 19.55
C PRO A 125 -25.10 -15.38 19.24
N PHE A 126 -25.91 -16.10 18.47
CA PHE A 126 -25.53 -17.41 17.94
C PHE A 126 -24.27 -17.26 17.06
N GLU A 127 -23.31 -18.19 17.17
CA GLU A 127 -21.98 -18.14 16.53
C GLU A 127 -21.08 -16.95 16.94
N ALA A 128 -21.45 -16.21 17.99
CA ALA A 128 -20.67 -15.07 18.49
C ALA A 128 -20.32 -14.05 17.39
N THR A 129 -21.20 -13.89 16.39
CA THR A 129 -20.96 -13.04 15.22
C THR A 129 -22.04 -11.95 15.12
N LEU A 130 -21.62 -10.70 14.92
CA LEU A 130 -22.47 -9.58 14.52
C LEU A 130 -22.14 -9.18 13.08
N ARG A 131 -23.06 -8.47 12.42
CA ARG A 131 -22.85 -7.91 11.09
C ARG A 131 -22.66 -6.41 11.18
N GLY A 132 -21.50 -5.92 10.73
CA GLY A 132 -21.21 -4.50 10.60
C GLY A 132 -21.50 -4.02 9.18
N ARG A 133 -22.21 -2.91 9.01
CA ARG A 133 -22.47 -2.25 7.72
C ARG A 133 -22.21 -0.76 7.81
N VAL A 134 -21.70 -0.19 6.72
CA VAL A 134 -21.56 1.25 6.53
C VAL A 134 -22.48 1.67 5.39
N TYR A 135 -23.26 2.74 5.60
CA TYR A 135 -24.18 3.27 4.62
C TYR A 135 -23.85 4.72 4.26
N ASP A 136 -24.03 5.07 2.99
CA ASP A 136 -23.94 6.45 2.50
C ASP A 136 -25.20 7.29 2.80
N ALA A 137 -25.22 8.52 2.30
CA ALA A 137 -26.31 9.47 2.47
C ALA A 137 -27.61 9.01 1.79
N GLU A 138 -27.50 8.26 0.69
CA GLU A 138 -28.59 7.68 -0.09
C GLU A 138 -29.11 6.37 0.53
N GLY A 139 -28.43 5.86 1.55
CA GLY A 139 -28.78 4.64 2.26
C GLY A 139 -28.33 3.35 1.57
N GLN A 140 -27.41 3.42 0.61
CA GLN A 140 -26.74 2.26 0.03
C GLN A 140 -25.66 1.74 0.95
N VAL A 141 -25.42 0.43 0.94
CA VAL A 141 -24.32 -0.20 1.69
C VAL A 141 -23.01 0.04 0.94
N VAL A 142 -22.08 0.75 1.55
CA VAL A 142 -20.75 1.08 0.99
C VAL A 142 -19.60 0.35 1.67
N GLY A 143 -19.90 -0.45 2.69
CA GLY A 143 -18.95 -1.30 3.42
C GLY A 143 -19.68 -2.32 4.28
N GLU A 144 -19.12 -3.52 4.42
CA GLU A 144 -19.70 -4.59 5.23
C GLU A 144 -18.62 -5.56 5.73
N ALA A 145 -18.70 -5.98 6.99
CA ALA A 145 -17.81 -6.98 7.57
C ALA A 145 -18.45 -7.73 8.76
N PRO A 146 -18.07 -9.00 9.01
CA PRO A 146 -18.46 -9.70 10.23
C PRO A 146 -17.63 -9.21 11.43
N ILE A 147 -18.26 -9.13 12.60
CA ILE A 147 -17.63 -8.69 13.86
C ILE A 147 -17.75 -9.84 14.88
N MET A 148 -16.61 -10.40 15.28
CA MET A 148 -16.54 -11.55 16.18
C MET A 148 -16.52 -11.11 17.65
N LEU A 149 -17.26 -11.82 18.50
CA LEU A 149 -17.24 -11.67 19.96
C LEU A 149 -16.35 -12.75 20.58
N THR A 150 -15.67 -12.39 21.67
CA THR A 150 -14.78 -13.31 22.41
C THR A 150 -15.46 -13.99 23.60
N THR A 151 -16.78 -13.86 23.75
CA THR A 151 -17.54 -14.36 24.91
C THR A 151 -18.42 -15.56 24.57
N GLU A 152 -18.68 -16.40 25.58
CA GLU A 152 -19.57 -17.56 25.43
C GLU A 152 -21.02 -17.16 25.13
N MET A 153 -21.70 -17.97 24.31
CA MET A 153 -23.09 -17.74 23.90
C MET A 153 -24.01 -17.50 25.10
N GLY A 154 -24.89 -16.50 24.99
CA GLY A 154 -25.88 -16.20 26.01
C GLY A 154 -25.39 -15.33 27.17
N GLN A 155 -24.09 -15.09 27.30
CA GLN A 155 -23.52 -14.15 28.27
C GLN A 155 -23.43 -12.73 27.70
N PRO A 156 -23.44 -11.68 28.53
CA PRO A 156 -23.04 -10.34 28.11
C PRO A 156 -21.61 -10.36 27.54
N GLY A 157 -21.37 -9.56 26.50
CA GLY A 157 -20.11 -9.56 25.77
C GLY A 157 -19.68 -8.20 25.28
N THR A 158 -18.41 -8.07 24.94
CA THR A 158 -17.86 -6.92 24.20
C THR A 158 -17.53 -7.34 22.78
N PHE A 159 -17.57 -6.39 21.85
CA PHE A 159 -17.11 -6.58 20.49
C PHE A 159 -16.15 -5.47 20.09
N GLU A 160 -15.21 -5.82 19.23
CA GLU A 160 -14.30 -4.92 18.54
C GLU A 160 -14.06 -5.48 17.14
N GLY A 161 -14.16 -4.63 16.12
CA GLY A 161 -13.98 -5.04 14.74
C GLY A 161 -13.73 -3.87 13.82
N GLU A 162 -13.39 -4.17 12.58
CA GLU A 162 -13.08 -3.19 11.54
C GLU A 162 -13.99 -3.43 10.34
N ILE A 163 -14.60 -2.37 9.82
CA ILE A 163 -15.48 -2.44 8.65
C ILE A 163 -14.84 -1.60 7.52
N PRO A 164 -14.26 -2.23 6.48
CA PRO A 164 -13.81 -1.50 5.31
C PRO A 164 -15.02 -0.91 4.57
N PHE A 165 -14.90 0.33 4.12
CA PHE A 165 -15.89 1.00 3.27
C PHE A 165 -15.23 1.84 2.19
N ASN A 166 -15.97 2.17 1.12
CA ASN A 166 -15.48 3.04 0.05
C ASN A 166 -16.52 4.11 -0.29
N VAL A 167 -16.14 5.39 -0.22
CA VAL A 167 -17.00 6.52 -0.58
C VAL A 167 -16.29 7.47 -1.55
N SER A 168 -17.04 7.98 -2.52
CA SER A 168 -16.48 8.86 -3.56
C SER A 168 -16.33 10.31 -3.16
N THR A 169 -17.14 10.75 -2.20
CA THR A 169 -17.20 12.11 -1.70
C THR A 169 -17.32 12.03 -0.19
N THR A 170 -16.56 12.86 0.53
CA THR A 170 -16.75 13.01 1.97
C THR A 170 -18.17 13.52 2.24
N GLY A 171 -18.93 12.80 3.07
CA GLY A 171 -20.35 13.09 3.24
C GLY A 171 -20.95 12.41 4.46
N PRO A 172 -22.22 12.72 4.78
CA PRO A 172 -22.92 12.06 5.86
C PRO A 172 -23.13 10.58 5.54
N GLY A 173 -23.05 9.74 6.56
CA GLY A 173 -23.35 8.31 6.47
C GLY A 173 -23.73 7.76 7.84
N ARG A 174 -23.90 6.45 7.92
CA ARG A 174 -24.15 5.75 9.20
C ARG A 174 -23.43 4.43 9.26
N VAL A 175 -22.98 4.06 10.45
CA VAL A 175 -22.43 2.73 10.76
C VAL A 175 -23.46 1.98 11.57
N GLU A 176 -23.81 0.78 11.15
CA GLU A 176 -24.73 -0.12 11.84
C GLU A 176 -24.00 -1.39 12.26
N VAL A 177 -24.25 -1.82 13.50
CA VAL A 177 -23.89 -3.16 13.98
C VAL A 177 -25.18 -3.87 14.36
N ALA A 178 -25.46 -4.99 13.69
CA ALA A 178 -26.71 -5.73 13.80
C ALA A 178 -26.49 -7.20 14.15
N GLU A 179 -27.41 -7.74 14.95
CA GLU A 179 -27.63 -9.18 15.08
C GLU A 179 -28.70 -9.60 14.07
N GLU A 180 -28.40 -10.60 13.24
CA GLU A 180 -29.35 -11.16 12.30
C GLU A 180 -29.87 -12.53 12.76
N SER A 181 -31.13 -12.80 12.45
CA SER A 181 -31.80 -14.07 12.73
C SER A 181 -31.36 -15.13 11.72
N MET A 182 -30.76 -16.21 12.20
CA MET A 182 -30.39 -17.34 11.33
C MET A 182 -31.59 -18.06 10.68
N LYS A 183 -32.81 -17.76 11.12
CA LYS A 183 -34.04 -18.35 10.57
C LYS A 183 -34.44 -17.73 9.23
N ASP A 184 -34.23 -16.43 9.08
CA ASP A 184 -34.81 -15.64 7.98
C ASP A 184 -33.98 -14.43 7.55
N GLY A 185 -32.80 -14.20 8.16
CA GLY A 185 -31.93 -13.06 7.89
C GLY A 185 -32.49 -11.73 8.40
N SER A 186 -33.59 -11.74 9.16
CA SER A 186 -34.16 -10.51 9.71
C SER A 186 -33.26 -9.92 10.80
N VAL A 187 -33.17 -8.59 10.87
CA VAL A 187 -32.45 -7.91 11.96
C VAL A 187 -33.23 -8.12 13.26
N VAL A 188 -32.59 -8.79 14.22
CA VAL A 188 -33.14 -9.04 15.56
C VAL A 188 -33.00 -7.79 16.42
N VAL A 189 -31.81 -7.19 16.41
CA VAL A 189 -31.47 -5.95 17.10
C VAL A 189 -30.31 -5.28 16.38
N SER A 190 -30.30 -3.95 16.33
CA SER A 190 -29.15 -3.19 15.79
C SER A 190 -28.86 -1.94 16.62
N ALA A 191 -27.62 -1.47 16.50
CA ALA A 191 -27.16 -0.18 17.00
C ALA A 191 -26.57 0.62 15.84
N VAL A 192 -26.83 1.92 15.81
CA VAL A 192 -26.45 2.80 14.70
C VAL A 192 -25.73 4.02 15.25
N ALA A 193 -24.64 4.42 14.60
CA ALA A 193 -23.98 5.70 14.80
C ALA A 193 -24.05 6.52 13.50
N SER A 194 -24.49 7.76 13.59
CA SER A 194 -24.45 8.71 12.47
C SER A 194 -23.04 9.29 12.36
N VAL A 195 -22.41 9.27 11.19
CA VAL A 195 -21.00 9.65 11.02
C VAL A 195 -20.82 10.52 9.78
N THR A 196 -19.68 11.19 9.69
CA THR A 196 -19.18 11.72 8.41
C THR A 196 -18.19 10.71 7.86
N LEU A 197 -18.51 10.12 6.71
CA LEU A 197 -17.61 9.21 6.00
C LEU A 197 -16.56 10.07 5.29
N ASP A 198 -15.32 10.01 5.77
CA ASP A 198 -14.18 10.66 5.14
C ASP A 198 -13.77 9.81 3.93
N SER A 199 -13.79 10.41 2.75
CA SER A 199 -13.26 9.82 1.53
C SER A 199 -11.73 9.88 1.54
N GLN A 200 -11.08 9.25 2.53
CA GLN A 200 -9.63 9.00 2.47
C GLN A 200 -9.37 7.91 1.44
N GLY A 201 -9.36 8.32 0.18
CA GLY A 201 -9.22 7.40 -0.95
C GLY A 201 -9.84 7.89 -2.26
N ALA A 202 -9.88 9.20 -2.49
CA ALA A 202 -9.71 9.82 -3.81
C ALA A 202 -9.82 11.34 -3.67
N SER A 203 -8.80 11.99 -3.12
CA SER A 203 -8.56 13.36 -3.57
C SER A 203 -8.28 13.26 -5.06
N LEU A 204 -9.25 13.62 -5.89
CA LEU A 204 -8.98 13.87 -7.30
C LEU A 204 -7.78 14.80 -7.37
N GLY A 205 -6.74 14.40 -8.09
CA GLY A 205 -5.48 15.12 -8.04
C GLY A 205 -4.25 14.24 -8.18
N ILE A 206 -3.11 14.90 -8.08
CA ILE A 206 -1.78 14.30 -8.20
C ILE A 206 -1.40 13.80 -6.80
N VAL A 207 -1.10 12.50 -6.72
CA VAL A 207 -0.64 11.82 -5.49
C VAL A 207 0.89 11.75 -5.48
N ILE A 208 1.48 11.46 -6.64
CA ILE A 208 2.91 11.50 -6.88
C ILE A 208 3.13 12.36 -8.13
N PRO A 209 4.03 13.35 -8.09
CA PRO A 209 4.80 13.80 -6.92
C PRO A 209 3.95 14.56 -5.89
N ALA A 210 4.45 14.70 -4.67
CA ALA A 210 3.90 15.59 -3.66
C ALA A 210 4.16 17.07 -4.00
N ALA A 211 3.45 17.97 -3.32
CA ALA A 211 3.62 19.41 -3.49
C ALA A 211 5.03 19.88 -3.13
N ASP A 212 5.64 20.65 -4.03
CA ASP A 212 6.97 21.24 -3.88
C ASP A 212 8.10 20.21 -3.67
N GLU A 213 7.82 18.94 -3.97
CA GLU A 213 8.79 17.86 -3.86
C GLU A 213 9.98 18.06 -4.81
N ALA A 214 11.18 17.73 -4.33
CA ALA A 214 12.38 17.69 -5.14
C ALA A 214 12.40 16.40 -5.97
N VAL A 215 12.34 16.53 -7.30
CA VAL A 215 12.19 15.41 -8.24
C VAL A 215 13.30 15.41 -9.28
N THR A 216 13.63 14.24 -9.81
CA THR A 216 14.51 14.07 -10.97
C THR A 216 13.69 13.69 -12.21
N LEU A 217 14.35 13.61 -13.37
CA LEU A 217 13.79 12.92 -14.54
C LEU A 217 14.37 11.50 -14.64
N PRO A 218 13.54 10.48 -14.97
CA PRO A 218 12.11 10.58 -15.32
C PRO A 218 11.23 10.99 -14.13
N LEU A 219 10.24 11.84 -14.37
CA LEU A 219 9.29 12.25 -13.34
C LEU A 219 8.19 11.21 -13.22
N HIS A 220 8.14 10.50 -12.10
CA HIS A 220 7.05 9.59 -11.80
C HIS A 220 5.76 10.34 -11.47
N ILE A 221 4.64 9.85 -12.02
CA ILE A 221 3.32 10.43 -11.86
C ILE A 221 2.36 9.33 -11.42
N MET A 222 1.64 9.59 -10.34
CA MET A 222 0.44 8.84 -9.96
C MET A 222 -0.66 9.84 -9.61
N ALA A 223 -1.80 9.78 -10.28
CA ALA A 223 -2.87 10.74 -10.11
C ALA A 223 -4.25 10.08 -10.30
N ARG A 224 -5.22 10.47 -9.47
CA ARG A 224 -6.62 10.09 -9.65
C ARG A 224 -7.33 11.18 -10.43
N VAL A 225 -7.38 11.02 -11.75
CA VAL A 225 -7.87 12.02 -12.70
C VAL A 225 -8.47 11.35 -13.93
N GLY A 226 -9.36 12.08 -14.59
CA GLY A 226 -9.97 11.65 -15.85
C GLY A 226 -10.83 10.39 -15.72
N GLU A 227 -11.28 9.90 -16.87
CA GLU A 227 -12.05 8.67 -16.99
C GLU A 227 -11.18 7.50 -17.48
N PRO A 228 -11.46 6.24 -17.08
CA PRO A 228 -10.74 5.09 -17.62
C PRO A 228 -10.77 5.03 -19.15
N GLY A 229 -9.60 4.91 -19.77
CA GLY A 229 -9.39 4.93 -21.22
C GLY A 229 -9.23 6.33 -21.83
N GLU A 230 -9.39 7.40 -21.04
CA GLU A 230 -9.13 8.77 -21.49
C GLU A 230 -7.62 8.99 -21.73
N LEU A 231 -7.29 9.80 -22.73
CA LEU A 231 -5.94 10.30 -22.94
C LEU A 231 -5.74 11.60 -22.15
N VAL A 232 -4.80 11.57 -21.20
CA VAL A 232 -4.44 12.72 -20.38
C VAL A 232 -3.02 13.17 -20.72
N ARG A 233 -2.89 14.45 -21.05
CA ARG A 233 -1.62 15.09 -21.35
C ARG A 233 -0.98 15.60 -20.06
N ALA A 234 0.19 15.07 -19.73
CA ALA A 234 1.05 15.61 -18.69
C ALA A 234 1.97 16.68 -19.30
N ARG A 235 1.99 17.87 -18.71
CA ARG A 235 2.85 18.98 -19.10
C ARG A 235 3.63 19.43 -17.88
N LEU A 236 4.95 19.26 -17.91
CA LEU A 236 5.87 19.81 -16.93
C LEU A 236 6.45 21.11 -17.49
N ARG A 237 6.20 22.23 -16.80
CA ARG A 237 6.65 23.56 -17.22
C ARG A 237 7.59 24.17 -16.18
N TRP A 238 8.85 24.35 -16.54
CA TRP A 238 9.84 25.00 -15.69
C TRP A 238 9.64 26.52 -15.65
N GLN A 239 10.20 27.16 -14.63
CA GLN A 239 10.13 28.61 -14.44
C GLN A 239 10.76 29.39 -15.61
N ASP A 240 11.82 28.87 -16.23
CA ASP A 240 12.47 29.46 -17.41
C ASP A 240 11.66 29.35 -18.72
N GLY A 241 10.50 28.68 -18.68
CA GLY A 241 9.62 28.49 -19.84
C GLY A 241 9.89 27.22 -20.64
N THR A 242 10.87 26.41 -20.26
CA THR A 242 11.06 25.05 -20.79
C THR A 242 9.81 24.21 -20.53
N VAL A 243 9.44 23.36 -21.48
CA VAL A 243 8.25 22.50 -21.38
C VAL A 243 8.58 21.09 -21.83
N LEU A 244 8.18 20.11 -21.02
CA LEU A 244 8.19 18.69 -21.33
C LEU A 244 6.75 18.19 -21.33
N VAL A 245 6.38 17.42 -22.34
CA VAL A 245 5.01 16.95 -22.54
C VAL A 245 5.02 15.49 -22.94
N ASP A 246 4.11 14.73 -22.35
CA ASP A 246 3.73 13.40 -22.83
C ASP A 246 2.23 13.15 -22.62
N THR A 247 1.69 12.10 -23.21
CA THR A 247 0.30 11.69 -23.08
C THR A 247 0.21 10.26 -22.57
N PHE A 248 -0.62 10.08 -21.54
CA PHE A 248 -0.84 8.79 -20.88
C PHE A 248 -2.29 8.35 -21.08
N THR A 249 -2.49 7.04 -21.20
CA THR A 249 -3.82 6.45 -21.13
C THR A 249 -4.18 6.24 -19.66
N VAL A 250 -5.31 6.78 -19.24
CA VAL A 250 -5.82 6.61 -17.87
C VAL A 250 -6.32 5.18 -17.70
N LEU A 251 -5.84 4.50 -16.65
CA LEU A 251 -6.26 3.16 -16.28
C LEU A 251 -7.55 3.22 -15.45
N ARG A 252 -8.25 2.08 -15.36
CA ARG A 252 -9.30 1.90 -14.36
C ARG A 252 -8.64 1.56 -13.02
N GLY A 253 -8.68 2.48 -12.07
CA GLY A 253 -8.21 2.26 -10.70
C GLY A 253 -9.08 1.25 -9.93
N GLU A 254 -8.62 0.86 -8.76
CA GLU A 254 -9.30 -0.07 -7.86
C GLU A 254 -10.65 0.42 -7.33
N ASP A 255 -10.83 1.73 -7.30
CA ASP A 255 -12.09 2.40 -6.98
C ASP A 255 -13.02 2.55 -8.20
N GLY A 256 -12.64 2.00 -9.36
CA GLY A 256 -13.35 2.11 -10.63
C GLY A 256 -13.17 3.44 -11.35
N ARG A 257 -12.43 4.41 -10.79
CA ARG A 257 -12.20 5.74 -11.35
C ARG A 257 -10.92 5.79 -12.19
N GLY A 258 -10.67 6.92 -12.84
CA GLY A 258 -9.46 7.13 -13.62
C GLY A 258 -8.20 7.19 -12.76
N LEU A 259 -7.22 6.36 -13.10
CA LEU A 259 -5.89 6.35 -12.52
C LEU A 259 -4.85 6.59 -13.63
N LEU A 260 -4.17 7.74 -13.58
CA LEU A 260 -2.96 7.96 -14.35
C LEU A 260 -1.77 7.48 -13.54
N ILE A 261 -1.00 6.56 -14.09
CA ILE A 261 0.26 6.08 -13.50
C ILE A 261 1.29 5.90 -14.61
N GLY A 262 2.46 6.52 -14.45
CA GLY A 262 3.51 6.47 -15.47
C GLY A 262 4.66 7.41 -15.16
N SER A 263 5.57 7.55 -16.11
CA SER A 263 6.82 8.29 -15.94
C SER A 263 7.03 9.23 -17.12
N LEU A 264 7.19 10.52 -16.84
CA LEU A 264 7.40 11.57 -17.84
C LEU A 264 8.90 11.83 -18.01
N ASP A 265 9.41 11.71 -19.23
CA ASP A 265 10.82 11.96 -19.55
C ASP A 265 10.96 12.51 -20.97
N TRP A 266 12.16 12.98 -21.32
CA TRP A 266 12.47 13.48 -22.65
C TRP A 266 12.34 12.38 -23.71
N GLN A 267 11.61 12.68 -24.78
CA GLN A 267 11.28 11.70 -25.83
C GLN A 267 12.25 11.66 -27.03
N MET A 268 13.32 12.46 -27.03
CA MET A 268 14.23 12.58 -28.18
C MET A 268 15.63 12.05 -27.83
N GLU A 269 16.25 11.31 -28.77
CA GLU A 269 17.66 10.84 -28.64
C GLU A 269 18.63 12.00 -28.40
N SER A 270 18.33 13.18 -28.97
CA SER A 270 19.00 14.43 -28.62
C SER A 270 18.19 15.14 -27.55
N GLN A 271 18.56 14.91 -26.29
CA GLN A 271 17.98 15.62 -25.17
C GLN A 271 18.24 17.13 -25.35
N PRO A 272 17.22 18.01 -25.27
CA PRO A 272 17.49 19.44 -25.18
C PRO A 272 18.37 19.69 -23.94
N PRO A 273 19.11 20.82 -23.88
CA PRO A 273 19.86 21.18 -22.68
C PRO A 273 18.92 21.09 -21.48
N GLN A 274 19.22 20.20 -20.53
CA GLN A 274 18.36 20.08 -19.35
C GLN A 274 18.39 21.42 -18.61
N PRO A 275 17.21 21.96 -18.24
CA PRO A 275 17.16 23.18 -17.46
C PRO A 275 17.93 22.96 -16.13
N PRO A 276 18.62 23.99 -15.60
CA PRO A 276 19.21 23.89 -14.27
C PRO A 276 18.12 23.64 -13.23
N SER A 277 18.51 23.14 -12.06
CA SER A 277 17.59 22.91 -10.95
C SER A 277 16.74 24.13 -10.63
N GLN A 278 15.42 23.99 -10.77
CA GLN A 278 14.49 25.10 -10.57
C GLN A 278 13.05 24.61 -10.35
N PRO A 279 12.16 25.47 -9.82
CA PRO A 279 10.74 25.18 -9.74
C PRO A 279 10.12 24.88 -11.12
N ALA A 280 9.18 23.95 -11.14
CA ALA A 280 8.33 23.64 -12.27
C ALA A 280 6.90 23.38 -11.80
N VAL A 281 5.97 23.37 -12.75
CA VAL A 281 4.57 23.01 -12.50
C VAL A 281 4.20 21.84 -13.40
N LEU A 282 3.79 20.73 -12.79
CA LEU A 282 3.14 19.63 -13.47
C LEU A 282 1.65 19.98 -13.65
N GLU A 283 1.16 19.88 -14.87
CA GLU A 283 -0.26 20.04 -15.23
C GLU A 283 -0.75 18.77 -15.92
N LEU A 284 -1.86 18.21 -15.46
CA LEU A 284 -2.57 17.13 -16.13
C LEU A 284 -3.81 17.72 -16.81
N ARG A 285 -3.92 17.52 -18.13
CA ARG A 285 -5.00 18.09 -18.94
C ARG A 285 -5.67 17.02 -19.79
N ASN A 286 -6.98 17.11 -19.97
CA ASN A 286 -7.67 16.25 -20.93
C ASN A 286 -7.47 16.69 -22.38
N ALA A 287 -8.04 15.93 -23.32
CA ALA A 287 -8.00 16.21 -24.75
C ALA A 287 -8.62 17.57 -25.15
N ALA A 288 -9.49 18.13 -24.32
CA ALA A 288 -10.09 19.47 -24.51
C ALA A 288 -9.24 20.60 -23.88
N GLU A 289 -8.01 20.31 -23.44
CA GLU A 289 -7.12 21.19 -22.67
C GLU A 289 -7.66 21.64 -21.30
N ALA A 290 -8.76 21.04 -20.82
CA ALA A 290 -9.25 21.33 -19.47
C ALA A 290 -8.26 20.79 -18.43
N LEU A 291 -7.94 21.64 -17.44
CA LEU A 291 -7.04 21.27 -16.35
C LEU A 291 -7.75 20.30 -15.41
N LEU A 292 -7.19 19.09 -15.28
CA LEU A 292 -7.69 18.06 -14.37
C LEU A 292 -7.02 18.18 -13.00
N ALA A 293 -5.70 18.40 -12.99
CA ALA A 293 -4.92 18.59 -11.78
C ALA A 293 -3.62 19.36 -12.05
N SER A 294 -3.03 19.94 -11.00
CA SER A 294 -1.74 20.61 -11.09
C SER A 294 -0.97 20.48 -9.78
N GLN A 295 0.36 20.35 -9.87
CA GLN A 295 1.26 20.22 -8.74
C GLN A 295 2.53 21.03 -8.98
N PRO A 296 2.90 21.99 -8.10
CA PRO A 296 4.24 22.57 -8.12
C PRO A 296 5.26 21.52 -7.65
N VAL A 297 6.45 21.53 -8.25
CA VAL A 297 7.58 20.66 -7.92
C VAL A 297 8.90 21.43 -8.08
N ARG A 298 10.00 20.93 -7.52
CA ARG A 298 11.35 21.39 -7.83
C ARG A 298 12.08 20.32 -8.61
N VAL A 299 12.34 20.57 -9.89
CA VAL A 299 13.07 19.60 -10.72
C VAL A 299 14.56 19.84 -10.55
N LEU A 300 15.30 18.80 -10.19
CA LEU A 300 16.75 18.81 -10.05
C LEU A 300 17.42 18.44 -11.37
N SER A 301 18.44 19.20 -11.77
CA SER A 301 19.30 18.85 -12.91
C SER A 301 20.27 17.73 -12.52
N ALA A 302 20.75 16.97 -13.50
CA ALA A 302 21.63 15.82 -13.26
C ALA A 302 22.96 16.16 -12.55
N ASP A 303 23.42 17.41 -12.67
CA ASP A 303 24.63 17.94 -12.04
C ASP A 303 24.39 18.58 -10.65
N ASP A 304 23.14 18.60 -10.18
CA ASP A 304 22.81 19.13 -8.85
C ASP A 304 23.45 18.26 -7.74
N PRO A 305 24.07 18.86 -6.71
CA PRO A 305 24.64 18.10 -5.60
C PRO A 305 23.61 17.26 -4.83
N GLU A 306 22.33 17.60 -4.88
CA GLU A 306 21.20 16.85 -4.32
C GLU A 306 20.74 15.70 -5.22
N VAL A 307 21.43 15.43 -6.33
CA VAL A 307 21.19 14.26 -7.17
C VAL A 307 22.27 13.21 -6.91
N MET A 308 21.88 11.95 -7.00
CA MET A 308 22.78 10.82 -7.09
C MET A 308 22.34 9.84 -8.18
N GLN A 309 23.20 8.89 -8.51
CA GLN A 309 22.89 7.82 -9.45
C GLN A 309 22.75 6.47 -8.74
N VAL A 310 21.78 5.68 -9.21
CA VAL A 310 21.62 4.27 -8.88
C VAL A 310 21.65 3.43 -10.15
N THR A 311 22.11 2.20 -10.05
CA THR A 311 22.07 1.23 -11.15
C THR A 311 20.88 0.30 -10.94
N LEU A 312 20.01 0.22 -11.94
CA LEU A 312 18.85 -0.67 -11.95
C LEU A 312 19.04 -1.72 -13.03
N TYR A 313 18.46 -2.90 -12.84
CA TYR A 313 18.57 -3.98 -13.82
C TYR A 313 17.21 -4.24 -14.45
N PHE A 314 17.14 -4.07 -15.77
CA PHE A 314 15.95 -4.34 -16.58
C PHE A 314 16.24 -5.46 -17.58
N VAL A 315 15.17 -6.09 -18.06
CA VAL A 315 15.24 -7.17 -19.05
C VAL A 315 15.45 -6.55 -20.43
N LEU A 316 16.34 -7.11 -21.24
CA LEU A 316 16.47 -6.80 -22.66
C LEU A 316 16.59 -8.12 -23.42
N GLY A 317 15.53 -8.49 -24.13
CA GLY A 317 15.37 -9.85 -24.65
C GLY A 317 15.19 -10.84 -23.49
N GLU A 318 16.20 -11.64 -23.20
CA GLU A 318 16.19 -12.63 -22.10
C GLU A 318 17.29 -12.37 -21.05
N GLN A 319 17.96 -11.22 -21.12
CA GLN A 319 19.10 -10.89 -20.27
C GLN A 319 18.84 -9.63 -19.45
N LEU A 320 19.45 -9.57 -18.27
CA LEU A 320 19.47 -8.34 -17.50
C LEU A 320 20.57 -7.39 -17.98
N GLN A 321 20.21 -6.11 -18.06
CA GLN A 321 21.10 -5.03 -18.43
C GLN A 321 21.04 -3.91 -17.40
N PRO A 322 22.19 -3.34 -17.01
CA PRO A 322 22.24 -2.23 -16.08
C PRO A 322 21.81 -0.92 -16.77
N VAL A 323 20.98 -0.14 -16.09
CA VAL A 323 20.52 1.19 -16.50
C VAL A 323 20.76 2.15 -15.33
N GLN A 324 21.48 3.25 -15.60
CA GLN A 324 21.68 4.30 -14.60
C GLN A 324 20.44 5.20 -14.52
N ARG A 325 20.01 5.49 -13.28
CA ARG A 325 18.94 6.46 -12.99
C ARG A 325 19.43 7.54 -12.06
N ASN A 326 18.99 8.76 -12.32
CA ASN A 326 19.16 9.89 -11.41
C ASN A 326 18.00 9.88 -10.41
N ILE A 327 18.32 9.91 -9.13
CA ILE A 327 17.34 10.03 -8.04
C ILE A 327 17.74 11.18 -7.11
N PRO A 328 16.78 11.77 -6.37
CA PRO A 328 17.11 12.66 -5.27
C PRO A 328 18.03 11.97 -4.25
N ARG A 329 18.98 12.73 -3.70
CA ARG A 329 19.96 12.23 -2.73
C ARG A 329 19.26 11.85 -1.43
N THR A 330 19.54 10.65 -0.95
CA THR A 330 18.96 10.03 0.25
C THR A 330 19.99 9.17 0.96
N ALA A 331 19.82 8.99 2.27
CA ALA A 331 20.61 8.01 3.04
C ALA A 331 20.13 6.56 2.80
N ALA A 332 18.85 6.38 2.46
CA ALA A 332 18.24 5.07 2.24
C ALA A 332 18.37 4.62 0.76
N VAL A 333 19.60 4.55 0.26
CA VAL A 333 19.87 4.33 -1.18
C VAL A 333 19.32 2.99 -1.69
N GLY A 334 19.36 1.94 -0.86
CA GLY A 334 18.77 0.64 -1.22
C GLY A 334 17.26 0.69 -1.41
N THR A 335 16.55 1.38 -0.51
CA THR A 335 15.10 1.61 -0.60
C THR A 335 14.78 2.40 -1.86
N ALA A 336 15.46 3.52 -2.09
CA ALA A 336 15.21 4.36 -3.26
C ALA A 336 15.53 3.65 -4.59
N ALA A 337 16.57 2.81 -4.64
CA ALA A 337 16.88 2.00 -5.83
C ALA A 337 15.78 0.98 -6.15
N LEU A 338 15.21 0.32 -5.13
CA LEU A 338 14.09 -0.59 -5.34
C LEU A 338 12.80 0.15 -5.71
N GLU A 339 12.47 1.26 -5.03
CA GLU A 339 11.29 2.06 -5.36
C GLU A 339 11.34 2.58 -6.80
N GLU A 340 12.51 3.01 -7.26
CA GLU A 340 12.76 3.40 -8.65
C GLU A 340 12.63 2.20 -9.62
N LEU A 341 13.17 1.03 -9.27
CA LEU A 341 13.03 -0.20 -10.07
C LEU A 341 11.55 -0.57 -10.29
N LEU A 342 10.71 -0.40 -9.27
CA LEU A 342 9.26 -0.69 -9.31
C LEU A 342 8.48 0.25 -10.24
N TRP A 343 9.06 1.35 -10.71
CA TRP A 343 8.46 2.21 -11.75
C TRP A 343 8.71 1.69 -13.17
N GLY A 344 9.53 0.66 -13.30
CA GLY A 344 9.79 -0.01 -14.56
C GLY A 344 10.84 0.70 -15.44
N PRO A 345 10.96 0.26 -16.70
CA PRO A 345 11.99 0.71 -17.62
C PRO A 345 11.90 2.21 -17.95
N PRO A 346 12.94 2.80 -18.57
CA PRO A 346 12.90 4.18 -19.08
C PRO A 346 11.68 4.46 -19.96
N PRO A 347 11.06 5.66 -19.92
CA PRO A 347 9.95 5.97 -20.81
C PRO A 347 10.36 6.03 -22.29
N LEU A 348 11.49 6.65 -22.60
CA LEU A 348 12.11 6.61 -23.92
C LEU A 348 12.88 5.30 -24.10
N ASN A 349 12.15 4.22 -24.30
CA ASN A 349 12.72 2.89 -24.36
C ASN A 349 12.88 2.35 -25.79
N LEU A 350 13.59 3.10 -26.64
CA LEU A 350 13.88 2.65 -28.01
C LEU A 350 14.69 1.35 -28.05
N ALA A 351 15.44 1.08 -26.97
CA ALA A 351 16.20 -0.15 -26.81
C ALA A 351 15.33 -1.38 -26.58
N GLY A 352 14.11 -1.23 -26.02
CA GLY A 352 13.24 -2.37 -25.70
C GLY A 352 13.51 -3.02 -24.34
N PHE A 353 13.96 -2.25 -23.34
CA PHE A 353 14.01 -2.69 -21.95
C PHE A 353 12.61 -3.04 -21.40
N GLU A 354 12.48 -4.18 -20.78
CA GLU A 354 11.24 -4.66 -20.17
C GLU A 354 11.47 -4.88 -18.67
N THR A 355 10.38 -5.07 -17.93
CA THR A 355 10.44 -5.55 -16.56
C THR A 355 9.58 -6.79 -16.42
N ALA A 356 10.10 -7.80 -15.72
CA ALA A 356 9.29 -8.94 -15.31
C ALA A 356 8.42 -8.64 -14.08
N ILE A 357 8.72 -7.55 -13.34
CA ILE A 357 7.96 -7.13 -12.16
C ILE A 357 6.57 -6.65 -12.64
N PRO A 358 5.47 -7.06 -11.98
CA PRO A 358 4.13 -6.65 -12.38
C PRO A 358 3.98 -5.13 -12.47
N MET A 359 3.56 -4.65 -13.63
CA MET A 359 3.24 -3.25 -13.84
C MET A 359 1.80 -2.95 -13.41
N PRO A 360 1.40 -1.67 -13.26
CA PRO A 360 0.05 -1.35 -12.77
C PRO A 360 -1.07 -2.00 -13.58
N GLU A 361 -0.90 -2.15 -14.90
CA GLU A 361 -1.87 -2.86 -15.73
C GLU A 361 -1.97 -4.37 -15.42
N ASP A 362 -0.86 -5.03 -15.09
CA ASP A 362 -0.86 -6.43 -14.64
C ASP A 362 -1.63 -6.56 -13.33
N VAL A 363 -1.30 -5.70 -12.36
CA VAL A 363 -1.90 -5.67 -11.03
C VAL A 363 -3.41 -5.41 -11.10
N LEU A 364 -3.81 -4.36 -11.82
CA LEU A 364 -5.21 -3.95 -11.92
C LEU A 364 -6.09 -4.99 -12.64
N ASN A 365 -5.51 -5.78 -13.56
CA ASN A 365 -6.21 -6.81 -14.30
C ASN A 365 -6.01 -8.23 -13.74
N TYR A 366 -5.30 -8.38 -12.62
CA TYR A 366 -5.02 -9.69 -12.05
C TYR A 366 -6.28 -10.34 -11.48
N HIS A 367 -6.61 -11.52 -11.99
CA HIS A 367 -7.88 -12.21 -11.68
C HIS A 367 -8.06 -12.61 -10.20
N ALA A 368 -6.95 -12.82 -9.47
CA ALA A 368 -6.96 -13.21 -8.06
C ALA A 368 -6.62 -12.04 -7.12
N ARG A 369 -6.73 -10.81 -7.61
CA ARG A 369 -6.53 -9.59 -6.81
C ARG A 369 -7.56 -9.48 -5.68
N GLY A 370 -7.08 -9.20 -4.46
CA GLY A 370 -7.92 -8.87 -3.30
C GLY A 370 -8.44 -7.42 -3.32
N SER A 371 -9.50 -7.14 -2.57
CA SER A 371 -10.10 -5.80 -2.49
C SER A 371 -9.21 -4.74 -1.80
N ASP A 372 -8.24 -5.21 -1.03
CA ASP A 372 -7.25 -4.45 -0.27
C ASP A 372 -5.97 -4.14 -1.08
N TRP A 373 -5.86 -4.66 -2.30
CA TRP A 373 -4.71 -4.41 -3.16
C TRP A 373 -4.69 -2.96 -3.68
N GLY A 374 -3.52 -2.33 -3.63
CA GLY A 374 -3.20 -1.09 -4.34
C GLY A 374 -2.99 -1.30 -5.85
N PRO A 375 -2.74 -0.21 -6.59
CA PRO A 375 -2.66 -0.26 -8.05
C PRO A 375 -1.32 -0.75 -8.59
N ARG A 376 -0.30 -0.94 -7.74
CA ARG A 376 1.07 -1.30 -8.16
C ARG A 376 1.79 -2.04 -7.04
N VAL A 377 2.87 -2.73 -7.40
CA VAL A 377 3.84 -3.25 -6.43
C VAL A 377 4.49 -2.10 -5.68
N THR A 378 4.57 -2.24 -4.35
CA THR A 378 5.26 -1.31 -3.45
C THR A 378 6.26 -2.08 -2.58
N LEU A 379 7.32 -1.38 -2.16
CA LEU A 379 8.22 -1.88 -1.13
C LEU A 379 7.65 -1.52 0.23
N ARG A 380 7.48 -2.52 1.11
CA ARG A 380 6.99 -2.33 2.48
C ARG A 380 8.15 -2.06 3.42
N GLU A 381 9.20 -2.88 3.32
CA GLU A 381 10.37 -2.78 4.18
C GLU A 381 11.63 -3.26 3.45
N LEU A 382 12.78 -2.64 3.76
CA LEU A 382 14.11 -3.15 3.42
C LEU A 382 14.99 -3.13 4.66
N THR A 383 15.44 -4.31 5.10
CA THR A 383 16.42 -4.44 6.19
C THR A 383 17.71 -5.05 5.68
N ILE A 384 18.85 -4.60 6.23
CA ILE A 384 20.16 -5.17 5.90
C ILE A 384 20.85 -5.51 7.22
N VAL A 385 21.01 -6.80 7.50
CA VAL A 385 21.64 -7.32 8.72
C VAL A 385 22.70 -8.33 8.31
N ASP A 386 23.93 -8.16 8.79
CA ASP A 386 25.07 -9.06 8.53
C ASP A 386 25.29 -9.38 7.03
N GLY A 387 24.98 -8.41 6.17
CA GLY A 387 25.12 -8.51 4.71
C GLY A 387 23.98 -9.23 4.00
N VAL A 388 22.92 -9.60 4.71
CA VAL A 388 21.68 -10.12 4.12
C VAL A 388 20.67 -8.98 3.99
N ALA A 389 20.29 -8.65 2.76
CA ALA A 389 19.23 -7.68 2.49
C ALA A 389 17.89 -8.41 2.35
N THR A 390 16.94 -8.14 3.25
CA THR A 390 15.57 -8.66 3.18
C THR A 390 14.66 -7.55 2.65
N ALA A 391 14.13 -7.72 1.44
CA ALA A 391 13.20 -6.80 0.79
C ALA A 391 11.78 -7.38 0.84
N ASP A 392 10.90 -6.77 1.63
CA ASP A 392 9.49 -7.12 1.76
C ASP A 392 8.65 -6.27 0.81
N PHE A 393 7.94 -6.93 -0.10
CA PHE A 393 7.08 -6.29 -1.08
C PHE A 393 5.62 -6.51 -0.74
N SER A 394 4.78 -5.65 -1.30
CA SER A 394 3.34 -5.80 -1.18
C SER A 394 2.81 -6.96 -2.04
N GLN A 395 1.64 -7.48 -1.66
CA GLN A 395 0.96 -8.59 -2.32
C GLN A 395 0.78 -8.45 -3.84
N GLU A 396 0.77 -7.23 -4.38
CA GLU A 396 0.70 -6.96 -5.81
C GLU A 396 1.84 -7.61 -6.60
N LEU A 397 2.97 -7.93 -5.96
CA LEU A 397 4.06 -8.65 -6.60
C LEU A 397 3.63 -10.03 -7.10
N GLN A 398 2.54 -10.61 -6.56
CA GLN A 398 1.96 -11.88 -7.01
C GLN A 398 1.27 -11.79 -8.38
N ALA A 399 0.99 -10.58 -8.91
CA ALA A 399 0.35 -10.36 -10.21
C ALA A 399 1.25 -10.64 -11.44
N TYR A 400 2.28 -11.48 -11.30
CA TYR A 400 3.17 -11.81 -12.41
C TYR A 400 2.58 -12.84 -13.39
N GLY A 401 1.44 -13.44 -13.08
CA GLY A 401 0.75 -14.34 -14.01
C GLY A 401 1.43 -15.70 -14.25
N GLY A 402 2.40 -16.09 -13.41
CA GLY A 402 3.07 -17.39 -13.48
C GLY A 402 4.30 -17.43 -14.39
N GLY A 403 4.86 -18.65 -14.54
CA GLY A 403 5.97 -18.95 -15.45
C GLY A 403 7.35 -18.84 -14.80
N SER A 404 8.12 -19.94 -14.84
CA SER A 404 9.44 -20.05 -14.19
C SER A 404 10.44 -19.01 -14.68
N LEU A 405 10.40 -18.65 -15.97
CA LEU A 405 11.26 -17.59 -16.53
C LEU A 405 10.93 -16.22 -15.93
N ARG A 406 9.64 -15.86 -15.82
CA ARG A 406 9.23 -14.55 -15.26
C ARG A 406 9.58 -14.48 -13.78
N VAL A 407 9.34 -15.55 -13.03
CA VAL A 407 9.75 -15.68 -11.62
C VAL A 407 11.26 -15.46 -11.47
N MET A 408 12.06 -16.16 -12.28
CA MET A 408 13.52 -16.00 -12.28
C MET A 408 13.93 -14.55 -12.57
N LEU A 409 13.33 -13.90 -13.58
CA LEU A 409 13.66 -12.52 -13.95
C LEU A 409 13.22 -11.50 -12.89
N ILE A 410 12.09 -11.69 -12.21
CA ILE A 410 11.69 -10.85 -11.08
C ILE A 410 12.77 -10.88 -10.00
N ARG A 411 13.16 -12.09 -9.59
CA ARG A 411 14.19 -12.29 -8.58
C ARG A 411 15.50 -11.64 -9.00
N GLN A 412 16.00 -11.94 -10.20
CA GLN A 412 17.27 -11.42 -10.66
C GLN A 412 17.30 -9.89 -10.76
N GLN A 413 16.21 -9.22 -11.19
CA GLN A 413 16.17 -7.76 -11.24
C GLN A 413 16.33 -7.14 -9.84
N ILE A 414 15.62 -7.67 -8.85
CA ILE A 414 15.69 -7.22 -7.44
C ILE A 414 17.08 -7.53 -6.87
N GLU A 415 17.57 -8.76 -7.04
CA GLU A 415 18.84 -9.22 -6.50
C GLU A 415 20.02 -8.43 -7.08
N GLN A 416 20.09 -8.22 -8.39
CA GLN A 416 21.18 -7.47 -9.02
C GLN A 416 21.15 -5.99 -8.63
N THR A 417 19.96 -5.41 -8.51
CA THR A 417 19.81 -4.02 -8.07
C THR A 417 20.33 -3.84 -6.64
N LEU A 418 20.08 -4.78 -5.72
CA LEU A 418 20.61 -4.66 -4.35
C LEU A 418 22.09 -5.03 -4.22
N ARG A 419 22.59 -6.00 -5.01
CA ARG A 419 23.99 -6.43 -5.00
C ARG A 419 24.97 -5.36 -5.52
N GLN A 420 24.48 -4.25 -6.07
CA GLN A 420 25.32 -3.08 -6.38
C GLN A 420 25.98 -2.50 -5.13
N PHE A 421 25.38 -2.68 -3.95
CA PHE A 421 25.90 -2.18 -2.68
C PHE A 421 26.84 -3.20 -2.07
N SER A 422 28.09 -2.81 -1.80
CA SER A 422 29.13 -3.72 -1.28
C SER A 422 28.82 -4.31 0.09
N THR A 423 27.87 -3.73 0.83
CA THR A 423 27.38 -4.26 2.10
C THR A 423 26.41 -5.43 1.92
N VAL A 424 25.86 -5.65 0.72
CA VAL A 424 24.88 -6.72 0.43
C VAL A 424 25.59 -7.91 -0.21
N GLN A 425 25.50 -9.07 0.45
CA GLN A 425 26.08 -10.34 0.02
C GLN A 425 24.99 -11.31 -0.43
N GLU A 426 23.86 -11.31 0.27
CA GLU A 426 22.69 -12.14 0.01
C GLU A 426 21.44 -11.26 -0.03
N VAL A 427 20.47 -11.65 -0.85
CA VAL A 427 19.17 -10.97 -0.95
C VAL A 427 18.07 -11.98 -0.70
N ARG A 428 17.15 -11.63 0.20
CA ARG A 428 15.93 -12.36 0.49
C ARG A 428 14.75 -11.50 0.08
N ILE A 429 13.80 -12.11 -0.61
CA ILE A 429 12.60 -11.45 -1.09
C ILE A 429 11.43 -12.00 -0.27
N ALA A 430 10.64 -11.11 0.30
CA ALA A 430 9.41 -11.44 1.00
C ALA A 430 8.21 -10.79 0.29
N ILE A 431 7.04 -11.39 0.48
CA ILE A 431 5.75 -10.78 0.12
C ILE A 431 4.87 -10.83 1.37
N GLU A 432 4.42 -9.67 1.84
CA GLU A 432 3.62 -9.55 3.06
C GLU A 432 4.29 -10.20 4.29
N GLY A 433 5.61 -10.10 4.38
CA GLY A 433 6.43 -10.69 5.46
C GLY A 433 6.75 -12.18 5.30
N GLU A 434 6.15 -12.87 4.32
CA GLU A 434 6.43 -14.29 4.05
C GLU A 434 7.64 -14.42 3.12
N THR A 435 8.62 -15.27 3.48
CA THR A 435 9.82 -15.55 2.66
C THR A 435 9.82 -16.93 2.02
N GLU A 436 9.07 -17.88 2.58
CA GLU A 436 8.99 -19.25 2.10
C GLU A 436 7.97 -19.36 0.98
N ALA A 437 8.24 -20.18 -0.04
CA ALA A 437 7.37 -20.35 -1.22
C ALA A 437 7.06 -19.09 -2.03
N VAL A 438 7.72 -17.97 -1.75
CA VAL A 438 7.59 -16.73 -2.50
C VAL A 438 8.48 -16.75 -3.74
N LEU A 439 7.86 -16.52 -4.91
CA LEU A 439 8.54 -16.54 -6.21
C LEU A 439 9.31 -17.86 -6.43
N GLU A 440 8.64 -18.99 -6.20
CA GLU A 440 9.15 -20.31 -6.59
C GLU A 440 8.93 -20.59 -8.09
N PRO A 441 9.93 -21.17 -8.80
CA PRO A 441 9.85 -21.44 -10.23
C PRO A 441 8.92 -22.58 -10.63
#